data_AF-A0A0Q4R200-F1
#
_entry.id   AF-A0A0Q4R200-F1
#
_cell.length_a   1.000
_cell.length_b   1.000
_cell.length_c   1.000
_cell.angle_alpha   90.00
_cell.angle_beta   90.00
_cell.angle_gamma   90.00
#
_symmetry.space_group_name_H-M   'P 1'
#
loop_
_entity.id
_entity.type
_entity.pdbx_description
1 polymer ?
#
loop_
_entity_poly.entity_id
_entity_poly.type
_entity_poly.pdbx_seq_one_letter_code
_entity_poly.pdbx_strand_id
1 'polypeptide(L)'
;MSDGFNESPLIEHLIELRARLVRGLLGLGLVLLALLPFARTLYSHLATPLISQLPAGQTMIATNPAGAFFAPLKLTFFTAVFIAVPWLLYQAWAFVAPGLYAREKRLALPLLGSAVALFYIGCAFAYFLVLPAVFHFLTTFRPDVIAITPDANAYLDFVLAIFFAFGASFELPVAMVILVLLGWVTPQQLREGRGYAIVGIFVLAAVLTPPDVVSQLMLAIPMCVLYELGIHAARWLLPRDRERNVTS
;
A
#
# COMPACT_ATOMS: atom_id res chain seq x y z
N MET A 1 45.54 12.90 -22.34
CA MET A 1 44.56 13.76 -21.68
C MET A 1 43.29 12.93 -21.57
N SER A 2 43.05 12.32 -20.42
CA SER A 2 41.93 11.40 -20.22
C SER A 2 40.62 12.18 -20.18
N ASP A 3 39.74 11.94 -21.15
CA ASP A 3 38.34 12.33 -21.09
C ASP A 3 37.71 11.68 -19.86
N GLY A 4 37.52 12.49 -18.81
CA GLY A 4 36.84 12.11 -17.59
C GLY A 4 35.36 11.90 -17.88
N PHE A 5 34.94 10.65 -17.73
CA PHE A 5 33.61 10.15 -17.98
C PHE A 5 32.51 10.96 -17.30
N ASN A 6 31.42 11.15 -18.03
CA ASN A 6 30.15 11.73 -17.60
C ASN A 6 29.36 10.75 -16.68
N GLU A 7 30.01 10.23 -15.63
CA GLU A 7 29.49 9.22 -14.69
C GLU A 7 28.62 9.81 -13.56
N SER A 8 28.46 11.13 -13.51
CA SER A 8 28.00 11.85 -12.32
C SER A 8 26.50 11.71 -11.95
N PRO A 9 25.51 11.70 -12.85
CA PRO A 9 24.09 11.78 -12.43
C PRO A 9 23.49 10.47 -11.91
N LEU A 10 23.78 9.34 -12.56
CA LEU A 10 23.21 8.03 -12.21
C LEU A 10 23.83 7.46 -10.94
N ILE A 11 25.15 7.62 -10.78
CA ILE A 11 25.85 7.19 -9.57
C ILE A 11 25.38 8.01 -8.37
N GLU A 12 25.22 9.33 -8.51
CA GLU A 12 24.66 10.18 -7.46
C GLU A 12 23.22 9.77 -7.08
N HIS A 13 22.37 9.47 -8.05
CA HIS A 13 21.00 9.03 -7.80
C HIS A 13 20.94 7.66 -7.09
N LEU A 14 21.81 6.72 -7.47
CA LEU A 14 21.93 5.41 -6.79
C LEU A 14 22.47 5.54 -5.36
N ILE A 15 23.41 6.46 -5.12
CA ILE A 15 23.93 6.76 -3.79
C ILE A 15 22.82 7.36 -2.92
N GLU A 16 22.01 8.26 -3.47
CA GLU A 16 20.85 8.80 -2.77
C GLU A 16 19.83 7.71 -2.45
N LEU A 17 19.46 6.85 -3.41
CA LEU A 17 18.55 5.73 -3.20
C LEU A 17 19.01 4.86 -2.03
N ARG A 18 20.28 4.46 -2.01
CA ARG A 18 20.87 3.66 -0.94
C ARG A 18 20.76 4.37 0.41
N ALA A 19 21.15 5.65 0.48
CA ALA A 19 21.09 6.41 1.72
C ALA A 19 19.66 6.55 2.26
N ARG A 20 18.68 6.78 1.37
CA ARG A 20 17.25 6.88 1.71
C ARG A 20 16.70 5.54 2.18
N LEU A 21 17.04 4.44 1.50
CA LEU A 21 16.66 3.09 1.89
C LEU A 21 17.18 2.75 3.28
N VAL A 22 18.46 3.02 3.57
CA VAL A 22 19.06 2.78 4.88
C VAL A 22 18.37 3.61 5.97
N ARG A 23 18.11 4.90 5.73
CA ARG A 23 17.38 5.76 6.70
C ARG A 23 15.94 5.29 6.92
N GLY A 24 15.27 4.82 5.87
CA GLY A 24 13.94 4.21 5.96
C GLY A 24 13.97 2.96 6.84
N LEU A 25 14.90 2.05 6.58
CA LEU A 25 15.09 0.82 7.36
C LEU A 25 15.49 1.10 8.81
N LEU A 26 16.33 2.11 9.07
CA LEU A 26 16.68 2.52 10.43
C LEU A 26 15.47 3.06 11.19
N GLY A 27 14.65 3.91 10.55
CA GLY A 27 13.42 4.41 11.16
C GLY A 27 12.42 3.28 11.48
N LEU A 28 12.22 2.36 10.53
CA LEU A 28 11.41 1.16 10.75
C LEU A 28 11.99 0.29 11.88
N GLY A 29 13.30 0.08 11.89
CA GLY A 29 14.00 -0.68 12.92
C GLY A 29 13.85 -0.09 14.31
N LEU A 30 13.92 1.24 14.43
CA LEU A 30 13.70 1.94 15.71
C LEU A 30 12.27 1.73 16.24
N VAL A 31 11.27 1.89 15.37
CA VAL A 31 9.86 1.64 15.74
C VAL A 31 9.66 0.17 16.11
N LEU A 32 10.22 -0.75 15.33
CA LEU A 32 10.13 -2.18 15.60
C LEU A 32 10.76 -2.54 16.95
N LEU A 33 11.99 -2.11 17.21
CA LEU A 33 12.69 -2.36 18.47
C LEU A 33 11.92 -1.79 19.68
N ALA A 34 11.25 -0.65 19.52
CA ALA A 34 10.39 -0.08 20.56
C ALA A 34 9.12 -0.91 20.82
N LEU A 35 8.58 -1.58 19.80
CA LEU A 35 7.35 -2.39 19.90
C LEU A 35 7.59 -3.85 20.27
N LEU A 36 8.79 -4.41 20.02
CA LEU A 36 9.13 -5.81 20.32
C LEU A 36 8.84 -6.24 21.78
N PRO A 37 9.16 -5.44 22.82
CA PRO A 37 8.82 -5.80 24.21
C PRO A 37 7.32 -5.97 24.45
N PHE A 38 6.49 -5.31 23.63
CA PHE A 38 5.04 -5.30 23.73
C PHE A 38 4.35 -6.27 22.76
N ALA A 39 5.11 -7.12 22.05
CA ALA A 39 4.57 -7.98 20.99
C ALA A 39 3.39 -8.86 21.45
N ARG A 40 3.47 -9.43 22.66
CA ARG A 40 2.39 -10.27 23.22
C ARG A 40 1.13 -9.44 23.51
N THR A 41 1.31 -8.25 24.07
CA THR A 41 0.23 -7.33 24.43
C THR A 41 -0.43 -6.77 23.16
N LEU A 42 0.35 -6.40 22.14
CA LEU A 42 -0.18 -6.02 20.83
C LEU A 42 -1.00 -7.14 20.24
N TYR A 43 -0.50 -8.38 20.29
CA TYR A 43 -1.23 -9.53 19.77
C TYR A 43 -2.57 -9.72 20.46
N SER A 44 -2.66 -9.66 21.79
CA SER A 44 -3.96 -9.75 22.46
C SER A 44 -4.90 -8.60 22.09
N HIS A 45 -4.42 -7.36 21.99
CA HIS A 45 -5.30 -6.21 21.72
C HIS A 45 -5.73 -6.08 20.26
N LEU A 46 -4.85 -6.38 19.30
CA LEU A 46 -5.11 -6.24 17.87
C LEU A 46 -5.68 -7.52 17.26
N ALA A 47 -5.31 -8.70 17.75
CA ALA A 47 -5.90 -9.94 17.24
C ALA A 47 -7.35 -10.09 17.72
N THR A 48 -7.71 -9.70 18.95
CA THR A 48 -9.10 -9.84 19.46
C THR A 48 -10.17 -9.21 18.55
N PRO A 49 -10.06 -7.93 18.11
CA PRO A 49 -11.06 -7.34 17.22
C PRO A 49 -11.07 -7.98 15.82
N LEU A 50 -9.92 -8.45 15.35
CA LEU A 50 -9.84 -9.19 14.09
C LEU A 50 -10.54 -10.56 14.21
N ILE A 51 -10.31 -11.27 15.32
CA ILE A 51 -10.96 -12.54 15.65
C ILE A 51 -12.47 -12.35 15.86
N SER A 52 -12.92 -11.22 16.41
CA SER A 52 -14.36 -10.95 16.58
C SER A 52 -15.14 -10.75 15.26
N GLN A 53 -14.45 -10.54 14.13
CA GLN A 53 -15.10 -10.53 12.80
C GLN A 53 -15.32 -11.95 12.24
N LEU A 54 -14.87 -13.00 12.95
CA LEU A 54 -15.24 -14.37 12.63
C LEU A 54 -16.72 -14.61 12.98
N PRO A 55 -17.45 -15.40 12.17
CA PRO A 55 -18.83 -15.78 12.48
C PRO A 55 -18.90 -16.54 13.81
N ALA A 56 -19.98 -16.30 14.57
CA ALA A 56 -20.17 -16.80 15.93
C ALA A 56 -19.96 -18.32 16.03
N GLY A 57 -19.15 -18.75 17.00
CA GLY A 57 -18.95 -20.16 17.35
C GLY A 57 -17.65 -20.82 16.85
N GLN A 58 -16.74 -20.08 16.22
CA GLN A 58 -15.45 -20.63 15.78
C GLN A 58 -14.31 -20.25 16.73
N THR A 59 -13.67 -21.26 17.32
CA THR A 59 -12.41 -21.11 18.04
C THR A 59 -11.25 -21.23 17.06
N MET A 60 -10.37 -20.23 17.03
CA MET A 60 -9.13 -20.33 16.26
C MET A 60 -8.20 -21.35 16.87
N ILE A 61 -7.78 -22.32 16.07
CA ILE A 61 -6.79 -23.33 16.45
C ILE A 61 -5.48 -22.94 15.78
N ALA A 62 -4.39 -22.92 16.54
CA ALA A 62 -3.06 -22.84 15.96
C ALA A 62 -2.66 -24.24 15.50
N THR A 63 -2.69 -24.48 14.19
CA THR A 63 -2.33 -25.80 13.62
C THR A 63 -0.84 -26.11 13.69
N ASN A 64 0.02 -25.09 13.86
CA ASN A 64 1.48 -25.23 13.92
C ASN A 64 2.07 -24.55 15.18
N PRO A 65 2.83 -25.27 16.03
CA PRO A 65 3.51 -24.70 17.21
C PRO A 65 4.47 -23.55 16.87
N ALA A 66 5.16 -23.63 15.73
CA ALA A 66 6.03 -22.55 15.27
C ALA A 66 5.21 -21.29 14.91
N GLY A 67 4.03 -21.47 14.30
CA GLY A 67 3.12 -20.37 13.97
C GLY A 67 2.69 -19.58 15.21
N ALA A 68 2.38 -20.25 16.32
CA ALA A 68 2.02 -19.59 17.58
C ALA A 68 3.14 -18.70 18.15
N PHE A 69 4.41 -19.04 17.90
CA PHE A 69 5.55 -18.19 18.28
C PHE A 69 5.77 -17.03 17.29
N PHE A 70 5.63 -17.27 15.99
CA PHE A 70 5.85 -16.25 14.97
C PHE A 70 4.69 -15.26 14.80
N ALA A 71 3.46 -15.60 15.18
CA ALA A 71 2.30 -14.72 14.98
C ALA A 71 2.42 -13.37 15.69
N PRO A 72 2.80 -13.29 16.99
CA PRO A 72 2.99 -12.01 17.66
C PRO A 72 4.14 -11.18 17.07
N LEU A 73 5.24 -11.85 16.67
CA LEU A 73 6.39 -11.18 16.03
C LEU A 73 6.02 -10.62 14.66
N LYS A 74 5.30 -11.40 13.85
CA LYS A 74 4.81 -11.00 12.54
C LYS A 74 3.87 -9.81 12.66
N LEU A 75 2.88 -9.88 13.55
CA LEU A 75 1.96 -8.76 13.77
C LEU A 75 2.71 -7.50 14.19
N THR A 76 3.64 -7.62 15.14
CA THR A 76 4.44 -6.49 15.62
C THR A 76 5.27 -5.86 14.50
N PHE A 77 5.87 -6.68 13.63
CA PHE A 77 6.59 -6.21 12.45
C PHE A 77 5.68 -5.38 11.53
N PHE A 78 4.51 -5.91 11.18
CA PHE A 78 3.59 -5.18 10.32
C PHE A 78 3.08 -3.91 11.01
N THR A 79 2.68 -3.95 12.28
CA THR A 79 2.28 -2.74 13.02
C THR A 79 3.39 -1.69 13.05
N ALA A 80 4.65 -2.11 13.20
CA ALA A 80 5.80 -1.21 13.10
C ALA A 80 5.88 -0.57 11.70
N VAL A 81 5.66 -1.33 10.63
CA VAL A 81 5.56 -0.81 9.25
C VAL A 81 4.46 0.24 9.15
N PHE A 82 3.23 -0.05 9.60
CA PHE A 82 2.10 0.88 9.53
C PHE A 82 2.35 2.19 10.31
N ILE A 83 3.03 2.11 11.45
CA ILE A 83 3.44 3.29 12.23
C ILE A 83 4.59 4.05 11.55
N ALA A 84 5.50 3.34 10.89
CA ALA A 84 6.64 3.92 10.19
C ALA A 84 6.28 4.50 8.82
N VAL A 85 5.06 4.27 8.28
CA VAL A 85 4.64 4.76 6.96
C VAL A 85 4.86 6.27 6.74
N PRO A 86 4.54 7.18 7.68
CA PRO A 86 4.83 8.60 7.49
C PRO A 86 6.31 8.88 7.25
N TRP A 87 7.19 8.15 7.94
CA TRP A 87 8.63 8.22 7.73
C TRP A 87 9.06 7.58 6.41
N LEU A 88 8.52 6.43 6.06
CA LEU A 88 8.82 5.73 4.81
C LEU A 88 8.40 6.56 3.59
N LEU A 89 7.20 7.13 3.60
CA LEU A 89 6.70 8.02 2.55
C LEU A 89 7.53 9.30 2.48
N TYR A 90 7.95 9.85 3.62
CA TYR A 90 8.88 10.99 3.62
C TYR A 90 10.20 10.65 2.95
N GLN A 91 10.80 9.48 3.23
CA GLN A 91 12.05 9.08 2.59
C GLN A 91 11.88 8.75 1.10
N ALA A 92 10.79 8.07 0.74
CA ALA A 92 10.43 7.81 -0.66
C ALA A 92 10.23 9.12 -1.42
N TRP A 93 9.52 10.08 -0.82
CA TRP A 93 9.34 11.41 -1.40
C TRP A 93 10.66 12.16 -1.51
N ALA A 94 11.51 12.14 -0.48
CA ALA A 94 12.77 12.85 -0.48
C ALA A 94 13.76 12.34 -1.54
N PHE A 95 13.59 11.09 -2.01
CA PHE A 95 14.29 10.54 -3.17
C PHE A 95 13.76 11.08 -4.50
N VAL A 96 12.46 11.37 -4.59
CA VAL A 96 11.81 11.89 -5.80
C VAL A 96 11.90 13.43 -5.91
N ALA A 97 11.91 14.12 -4.77
CA ALA A 97 11.99 15.56 -4.63
C ALA A 97 13.09 16.26 -5.46
N PRO A 98 14.30 15.70 -5.65
CA PRO A 98 15.34 16.31 -6.48
C PRO A 98 14.93 16.48 -7.94
N GLY A 99 14.05 15.60 -8.46
CA GLY A 99 13.52 15.68 -9.82
C GLY A 99 12.41 16.73 -10.01
N LEU A 100 11.91 17.32 -8.91
CA LEU A 100 10.84 18.31 -8.95
C LEU A 100 11.39 19.71 -9.19
N TYR A 101 10.77 20.46 -10.11
CA TYR A 101 11.19 21.83 -10.42
C TYR A 101 11.08 22.73 -9.18
N ALA A 102 12.01 23.68 -9.03
CA ALA A 102 12.05 24.59 -7.87
C ALA A 102 10.72 25.32 -7.58
N ARG A 103 9.88 25.51 -8.62
CA ARG A 103 8.54 26.12 -8.53
C ARG A 103 7.47 25.21 -7.94
N GLU A 104 7.65 23.88 -8.03
CA GLU A 104 6.69 22.87 -7.60
C GLU A 104 6.94 22.38 -6.16
N LYS A 105 8.06 22.81 -5.53
CA LYS A 105 8.38 22.49 -4.13
C LYS A 105 7.28 22.90 -3.14
N ARG A 106 6.38 23.83 -3.50
CA ARG A 106 5.23 24.20 -2.65
C ARG A 106 4.14 23.12 -2.63
N LEU A 107 4.01 22.32 -3.69
CA LEU A 107 3.07 21.19 -3.75
C LEU A 107 3.60 19.95 -3.03
N ALA A 108 4.89 19.91 -2.70
CA ALA A 108 5.53 18.81 -1.99
C ALA A 108 4.86 18.45 -0.66
N LEU A 109 4.68 19.45 0.21
CA LEU A 109 4.17 19.25 1.56
C LEU A 109 2.70 18.78 1.57
N PRO A 110 1.75 19.42 0.84
CA PRO A 110 0.38 18.92 0.79
C PRO A 110 0.29 17.55 0.12
N LEU A 111 1.16 17.24 -0.86
CA LEU A 111 1.18 15.94 -1.52
C LEU A 111 1.63 14.83 -0.56
N LEU A 112 2.71 15.05 0.20
CA LEU A 112 3.16 14.11 1.23
C LEU A 112 2.10 13.92 2.33
N GLY A 113 1.48 15.02 2.79
CA GLY A 113 0.37 14.94 3.76
C GLY A 113 -0.82 14.15 3.21
N SER A 114 -1.14 14.34 1.92
CA SER A 114 -2.20 13.59 1.25
C SER A 114 -1.89 12.10 1.10
N ALA A 115 -0.62 11.74 0.84
CA ALA A 115 -0.15 10.36 0.77
C ALA A 115 -0.39 9.64 2.10
N VAL A 116 0.15 10.21 3.19
CA VAL A 116 -0.02 9.67 4.54
C VAL A 116 -1.51 9.52 4.90
N ALA A 117 -2.33 10.53 4.57
CA ALA A 117 -3.76 10.46 4.80
C ALA A 117 -4.43 9.36 3.95
N LEU A 118 -4.13 9.27 2.65
CA LEU A 118 -4.67 8.25 1.75
C LEU A 118 -4.30 6.85 2.21
N PHE A 119 -3.07 6.62 2.66
CA PHE A 119 -2.64 5.33 3.19
C PHE A 119 -3.50 4.88 4.38
N TYR A 120 -3.70 5.76 5.37
CA TYR A 120 -4.53 5.44 6.53
C TYR A 120 -6.02 5.31 6.17
N ILE A 121 -6.52 6.10 5.21
CA ILE A 121 -7.87 5.92 4.66
C ILE A 121 -7.97 4.56 3.96
N GLY A 122 -6.95 4.12 3.22
CA GLY A 122 -6.89 2.81 2.60
C GLY A 122 -6.90 1.67 3.62
N CYS A 123 -6.16 1.82 4.72
CA CYS A 123 -6.19 0.88 5.84
C CYS A 123 -7.57 0.83 6.50
N ALA A 124 -8.21 1.99 6.70
CA ALA A 124 -9.56 2.05 7.25
C ALA A 124 -10.59 1.42 6.30
N PHE A 125 -10.48 1.68 5.00
CA PHE A 125 -11.32 1.07 3.97
C PHE A 125 -11.17 -0.46 3.95
N ALA A 126 -9.94 -0.96 4.05
CA ALA A 126 -9.65 -2.37 4.16
C ALA A 126 -10.34 -3.00 5.39
N TYR A 127 -10.24 -2.35 6.55
CA TYR A 127 -10.80 -2.87 7.80
C TYR A 127 -12.33 -2.83 7.86
N PHE A 128 -12.94 -1.71 7.46
CA PHE A 128 -14.38 -1.47 7.65
C PHE A 128 -15.24 -1.97 6.49
N LEU A 129 -14.72 -1.99 5.26
CA LEU A 129 -15.51 -2.35 4.08
C LEU A 129 -15.06 -3.70 3.50
N VAL A 130 -13.76 -3.88 3.27
CA VAL A 130 -13.25 -5.06 2.54
C VAL A 130 -13.30 -6.32 3.41
N LEU A 131 -12.77 -6.28 4.63
CA LEU A 131 -12.77 -7.46 5.50
C LEU A 131 -14.18 -8.02 5.76
N PRO A 132 -15.19 -7.22 6.18
CA PRO A 132 -16.54 -7.74 6.40
C PRO A 132 -17.16 -8.29 5.12
N ALA A 133 -16.92 -7.66 3.98
CA ALA A 133 -17.42 -8.12 2.69
C ALA A 133 -16.86 -9.50 2.31
N VAL A 134 -15.54 -9.69 2.42
CA VAL A 134 -14.92 -10.98 2.12
C VAL A 134 -15.40 -12.06 3.09
N PHE A 135 -15.46 -11.77 4.39
CA PHE A 135 -15.95 -12.77 5.35
C PHE A 135 -17.43 -13.11 5.14
N HIS A 136 -18.26 -12.13 4.81
CA HIS A 136 -19.65 -12.37 4.44
C HIS A 136 -19.75 -13.31 3.24
N PHE A 137 -18.96 -13.07 2.20
CA PHE A 137 -18.88 -13.97 1.04
C PHE A 137 -18.44 -15.39 1.44
N LEU A 138 -17.36 -15.51 2.22
CA LEU A 138 -16.86 -16.80 2.72
C LEU A 138 -17.86 -17.52 3.64
N THR A 139 -18.83 -16.81 4.23
CA THR A 139 -19.93 -17.41 5.02
C THR A 139 -21.12 -17.85 4.17
N THR A 140 -21.46 -17.08 3.14
CA THR A 140 -22.64 -17.34 2.30
C THR A 140 -22.41 -18.49 1.32
N PHE A 141 -21.17 -18.70 0.87
CA PHE A 141 -20.83 -19.76 -0.08
C PHE A 141 -20.31 -21.06 0.58
N ARG A 142 -20.57 -21.25 1.87
CA ARG A 142 -20.17 -22.48 2.58
C ARG A 142 -21.05 -23.65 2.17
N PRO A 143 -20.47 -24.81 1.77
CA PRO A 143 -21.23 -26.05 1.71
C PRO A 143 -21.66 -26.46 3.12
N ASP A 144 -22.93 -26.85 3.31
CA ASP A 144 -23.51 -27.22 4.62
C ASP A 144 -22.78 -28.37 5.34
N VAL A 145 -21.91 -29.09 4.63
CA VAL A 145 -21.23 -30.31 5.09
C VAL A 145 -19.85 -30.03 5.72
N ILE A 146 -19.27 -28.84 5.56
CA ILE A 146 -17.89 -28.55 6.00
C ILE A 146 -17.88 -27.44 7.05
N ALA A 147 -17.49 -27.78 8.28
CA ALA A 147 -17.17 -26.79 9.31
C ALA A 147 -15.86 -26.08 8.94
N ILE A 148 -15.96 -24.84 8.45
CA ILE A 148 -14.78 -24.00 8.22
C ILE A 148 -14.26 -23.52 9.58
N THR A 149 -13.12 -24.01 10.03
CA THR A 149 -12.37 -23.45 11.17
C THR A 149 -11.14 -22.71 10.66
N PRO A 150 -11.15 -21.36 10.63
CA PRO A 150 -10.02 -20.58 10.16
C PRO A 150 -8.81 -20.78 11.05
N ASP A 151 -7.67 -21.08 10.44
CA ASP A 151 -6.38 -21.07 11.14
C ASP A 151 -5.99 -19.63 11.49
N ALA A 152 -5.51 -19.42 12.71
CA ALA A 152 -5.16 -18.08 13.20
C ALA A 152 -4.05 -17.41 12.39
N ASN A 153 -3.05 -18.18 11.94
CA ASN A 153 -1.94 -17.65 11.16
C ASN A 153 -2.37 -17.35 9.74
N ALA A 154 -3.13 -18.25 9.11
CA ALA A 154 -3.66 -18.03 7.76
C ALA A 154 -4.58 -16.81 7.71
N TYR A 155 -5.44 -16.65 8.72
CA TYR A 155 -6.28 -15.46 8.87
C TYR A 155 -5.44 -14.19 9.04
N LEU A 156 -4.43 -14.22 9.91
CA LEU A 156 -3.57 -13.07 10.15
C LEU A 156 -2.78 -12.68 8.88
N ASP A 157 -2.27 -13.67 8.15
CA ASP A 157 -1.59 -13.46 6.87
C ASP A 157 -2.52 -12.85 5.82
N PHE A 158 -3.76 -13.35 5.75
CA PHE A 158 -4.78 -12.82 4.87
C PHE A 158 -5.13 -11.35 5.18
N VAL A 159 -5.38 -11.04 6.45
CA VAL A 159 -5.66 -9.67 6.89
C VAL A 159 -4.49 -8.74 6.59
N LEU A 160 -3.27 -9.13 6.96
CA LEU A 160 -2.08 -8.30 6.75
C LEU A 160 -1.81 -8.05 5.27
N ALA A 161 -2.01 -9.06 4.41
CA ALA A 161 -1.90 -8.91 2.96
C ALA A 161 -2.92 -7.90 2.42
N ILE A 162 -4.19 -7.98 2.84
CA ILE A 162 -5.24 -7.03 2.46
C ILE A 162 -4.88 -5.61 2.89
N PHE A 163 -4.48 -5.40 4.15
CA PHE A 163 -4.12 -4.08 4.65
C PHE A 163 -2.94 -3.48 3.88
N PHE A 164 -1.90 -4.27 3.60
CA PHE A 164 -0.76 -3.81 2.83
C PHE A 164 -1.15 -3.48 1.39
N ALA A 165 -1.92 -4.34 0.75
CA ALA A 165 -2.37 -4.13 -0.62
C ALA A 165 -3.23 -2.88 -0.76
N PHE A 166 -4.22 -2.68 0.12
CA PHE A 166 -5.09 -1.50 0.07
C PHE A 166 -4.36 -0.24 0.51
N GLY A 167 -3.54 -0.29 1.56
CA GLY A 167 -2.71 0.83 1.97
C GLY A 167 -1.82 1.32 0.81
N ALA A 168 -1.12 0.39 0.14
CA ALA A 168 -0.29 0.70 -1.02
C ALA A 168 -1.10 1.12 -2.25
N SER A 169 -2.28 0.52 -2.49
CA SER A 169 -3.14 0.88 -3.63
C SER A 169 -3.71 2.29 -3.49
N PHE A 170 -3.97 2.74 -2.27
CA PHE A 170 -4.37 4.12 -2.01
C PHE A 170 -3.24 5.13 -2.26
N GLU A 171 -2.00 4.70 -2.45
CA GLU A 171 -0.91 5.58 -2.89
C GLU A 171 -0.86 5.77 -4.42
N LEU A 172 -1.63 4.98 -5.20
CA LEU A 172 -1.68 5.11 -6.66
C LEU A 172 -1.99 6.54 -7.13
N PRO A 173 -3.02 7.24 -6.61
CA PRO A 173 -3.33 8.59 -7.06
C PRO A 173 -2.17 9.57 -6.86
N VAL A 174 -1.48 9.47 -5.72
CA VAL A 174 -0.32 10.31 -5.41
C VAL A 174 0.85 9.97 -6.32
N ALA A 175 1.14 8.69 -6.51
CA ALA A 175 2.18 8.23 -7.42
C ALA A 175 1.93 8.73 -8.85
N MET A 176 0.69 8.67 -9.34
CA MET A 176 0.31 9.18 -10.65
C MET A 176 0.53 10.69 -10.76
N VAL A 177 0.12 11.48 -9.76
CA VAL A 177 0.38 12.93 -9.73
C VAL A 177 1.89 13.20 -9.81
N ILE A 178 2.70 12.49 -9.03
CA ILE A 178 4.16 12.63 -9.03
C ILE A 178 4.74 12.33 -10.42
N LEU A 179 4.33 11.24 -11.07
CA LEU A 179 4.80 10.86 -12.40
C LEU A 179 4.52 11.96 -13.44
N VAL A 180 3.34 12.59 -13.35
CA VAL A 180 2.99 13.69 -14.27
C VAL A 180 3.75 14.97 -13.93
N LEU A 181 3.98 15.29 -12.65
CA LEU A 181 4.81 16.43 -12.23
C LEU A 181 6.28 16.28 -12.65
N LEU A 182 6.81 15.06 -12.61
CA LEU A 182 8.15 14.76 -13.15
C LEU A 182 8.22 14.83 -14.68
N GLY A 183 7.07 14.87 -15.37
CA GLY A 183 6.98 14.86 -16.82
C GLY A 183 7.29 13.51 -17.46
N TRP A 184 7.26 12.41 -16.68
CA TRP A 184 7.50 11.05 -17.20
C TRP A 184 6.30 10.53 -17.98
N VAL A 185 5.09 10.94 -17.59
CA VAL A 185 3.84 10.52 -18.21
C VAL A 185 2.90 11.71 -18.29
N THR A 186 2.03 11.74 -19.30
CA THR A 186 0.99 12.78 -19.47
C THR A 186 -0.37 12.28 -18.96
N PRO A 187 -1.30 13.16 -18.55
CA PRO A 187 -2.65 12.73 -18.18
C PRO A 187 -3.36 11.99 -19.32
N GLN A 188 -3.07 12.34 -20.58
CA GLN A 188 -3.58 11.67 -21.76
C GLN A 188 -3.02 10.25 -21.89
N GLN A 189 -1.72 10.05 -21.69
CA GLN A 189 -1.10 8.71 -21.69
C GLN A 189 -1.68 7.81 -20.59
N LEU A 190 -1.93 8.35 -19.40
CA LEU A 190 -2.61 7.59 -18.34
C LEU A 190 -4.04 7.22 -18.76
N ARG A 191 -4.75 8.12 -19.44
CA ARG A 191 -6.10 7.85 -19.94
C ARG A 191 -6.13 6.80 -21.05
N GLU A 192 -5.16 6.81 -21.96
CA GLU A 192 -5.01 5.79 -23.00
C GLU A 192 -4.59 4.44 -22.40
N GLY A 193 -3.78 4.47 -21.33
CA GLY A 193 -3.31 3.29 -20.58
C GLY A 193 -4.35 2.60 -19.70
N ARG A 194 -5.61 3.09 -19.65
CA ARG A 194 -6.68 2.56 -18.80
C ARG A 194 -6.87 1.05 -18.92
N GLY A 195 -6.82 0.51 -20.14
CA GLY A 195 -6.96 -0.93 -20.38
C GLY A 195 -5.88 -1.74 -19.64
N TYR A 196 -4.63 -1.30 -19.70
CA TYR A 196 -3.50 -1.95 -19.02
C TYR A 196 -3.61 -1.84 -17.49
N ALA A 197 -4.00 -0.65 -17.00
CA ALA A 197 -4.20 -0.43 -15.57
C ALA A 197 -5.29 -1.34 -14.99
N ILE A 198 -6.43 -1.46 -15.68
CA ILE A 198 -7.53 -2.33 -15.27
C ILE A 198 -7.06 -3.78 -15.21
N VAL A 199 -6.36 -4.27 -16.23
CA VAL A 199 -5.83 -5.66 -16.22
C VAL A 199 -4.88 -5.87 -15.04
N GLY A 200 -3.96 -4.93 -14.78
CA GLY A 200 -3.05 -5.00 -13.63
C GLY A 200 -3.79 -5.04 -12.29
N ILE A 201 -4.84 -4.22 -12.13
CA ILE A 201 -5.68 -4.19 -10.93
C ILE A 201 -6.40 -5.53 -10.73
N PHE A 202 -6.96 -6.11 -11.79
CA PHE A 202 -7.64 -7.41 -11.70
C PHE A 202 -6.69 -8.56 -11.37
N VAL A 203 -5.45 -8.52 -11.90
CA VAL A 203 -4.41 -9.50 -11.57
C VAL A 203 -4.01 -9.38 -10.09
N LEU A 204 -3.80 -8.15 -9.60
CA LEU A 204 -3.48 -7.93 -8.19
C LEU A 204 -4.62 -8.37 -7.28
N ALA A 205 -5.87 -8.05 -7.63
CA ALA A 205 -7.04 -8.52 -6.90
C ALA A 205 -7.10 -10.06 -6.86
N ALA A 206 -6.86 -10.74 -7.98
CA ALA A 206 -6.86 -12.20 -8.06
C ALA A 206 -5.77 -12.87 -7.20
N VAL A 207 -4.62 -12.20 -7.00
CA VAL A 207 -3.55 -12.71 -6.14
C VAL A 207 -3.88 -12.55 -4.66
N LEU A 208 -4.65 -11.52 -4.31
CA LEU A 208 -4.98 -11.17 -2.93
C LEU A 208 -6.27 -11.81 -2.43
N THR A 209 -7.23 -12.06 -3.32
CA THR A 209 -8.47 -12.76 -3.00
C THR A 209 -8.33 -14.25 -3.25
N PRO A 210 -9.18 -15.07 -2.61
CA PRO A 210 -9.45 -16.41 -3.11
C PRO A 210 -9.86 -16.37 -4.61
N PRO A 211 -9.85 -17.52 -5.30
CA PRO A 211 -10.26 -17.61 -6.71
C PRO A 211 -11.79 -17.51 -6.84
N ASP A 212 -12.35 -16.38 -6.43
CA ASP A 212 -13.77 -16.06 -6.48
C ASP A 212 -13.98 -14.68 -7.13
N VAL A 213 -14.90 -14.64 -8.11
CA VAL A 213 -15.10 -13.45 -8.94
C VAL A 213 -15.72 -12.29 -8.15
N VAL A 214 -16.55 -12.59 -7.14
CA VAL A 214 -17.28 -11.56 -6.39
C VAL A 214 -16.31 -10.76 -5.51
N SER A 215 -15.52 -11.42 -4.67
CA SER A 215 -14.51 -10.76 -3.84
C SER A 215 -13.47 -10.08 -4.71
N GLN A 216 -13.03 -10.72 -5.81
CA GLN A 216 -12.12 -10.10 -6.76
C GLN A 216 -12.67 -8.77 -7.31
N LEU A 217 -13.94 -8.72 -7.71
CA LEU A 217 -14.59 -7.49 -8.17
C LEU A 217 -14.74 -6.46 -7.05
N MET A 218 -15.09 -6.88 -5.83
CA MET A 218 -15.21 -5.98 -4.68
C MET A 218 -13.88 -5.30 -4.33
N LEU A 219 -12.74 -5.95 -4.61
CA LEU A 219 -11.42 -5.36 -4.43
C LEU A 219 -10.96 -4.55 -5.66
N ALA A 220 -11.21 -5.05 -6.87
CA ALA A 220 -10.77 -4.40 -8.11
C ALA A 220 -11.51 -3.08 -8.40
N ILE A 221 -12.81 -3.00 -8.13
CA ILE A 221 -13.63 -1.80 -8.41
C ILE A 221 -13.11 -0.56 -7.65
N PRO A 222 -12.88 -0.61 -6.32
CA PRO A 222 -12.28 0.51 -5.59
C PRO A 222 -10.93 0.95 -6.16
N MET A 223 -10.09 0.01 -6.58
CA MET A 223 -8.79 0.32 -7.17
C MET A 223 -8.91 1.01 -8.54
N CYS A 224 -9.87 0.59 -9.37
CA CYS A 224 -10.18 1.29 -10.63
C CYS A 224 -10.67 2.72 -10.37
N VAL A 225 -11.48 2.93 -9.33
CA VAL A 225 -11.91 4.27 -8.92
C VAL A 225 -10.73 5.12 -8.48
N LEU A 226 -9.80 4.56 -7.68
CA LEU A 226 -8.58 5.27 -7.28
C LEU A 226 -7.72 5.66 -8.49
N TYR A 227 -7.60 4.77 -9.48
CA TYR A 227 -6.88 5.09 -10.71
C TYR A 227 -7.49 6.30 -11.43
N GLU A 228 -8.81 6.34 -11.58
CA GLU A 228 -9.51 7.48 -12.19
C GLU A 228 -9.36 8.76 -11.36
N LEU A 229 -9.46 8.67 -10.03
CA LEU A 229 -9.19 9.78 -9.12
C LEU A 229 -7.75 10.30 -9.29
N GLY A 230 -6.78 9.41 -9.51
CA GLY A 230 -5.40 9.75 -9.81
C GLY A 230 -5.25 10.55 -11.11
N ILE A 231 -5.93 10.15 -12.19
CA ILE A 231 -5.95 10.89 -13.46
C ILE A 231 -6.52 12.30 -13.24
N HIS A 232 -7.64 12.40 -12.53
CA HIS A 232 -8.29 13.68 -12.25
C HIS A 232 -7.42 14.59 -11.39
N ALA A 233 -6.82 14.07 -10.32
CA ALA A 233 -5.90 14.81 -9.46
C ALA A 233 -4.68 15.30 -10.25
N ALA A 234 -4.07 14.43 -11.05
CA ALA A 234 -2.91 14.79 -11.87
C ALA A 234 -3.22 15.93 -12.86
N ARG A 235 -4.42 15.94 -13.45
CA ARG A 235 -4.85 17.01 -14.35
C ARG A 235 -5.09 18.33 -13.62
N TRP A 236 -5.68 18.31 -12.43
CA TRP A 236 -5.94 19.52 -11.65
C TRP A 236 -4.67 20.16 -11.07
N LEU A 237 -3.70 19.34 -10.69
CA LEU A 237 -2.44 19.79 -10.10
C LEU A 237 -1.39 20.20 -11.15
N LEU A 238 -1.65 19.96 -12.44
CA LEU A 238 -0.73 20.35 -13.51
C LEU A 238 -0.83 21.86 -13.82
N PRO A 239 0.28 22.62 -13.76
CA PRO A 239 0.29 24.00 -14.20
C PRO A 239 -0.01 24.12 -15.70
N ARG A 240 -0.96 25.00 -16.06
CA ARG A 240 -1.43 25.26 -17.44
C ARG A 240 -0.32 25.52 -18.48
N ASP A 241 0.85 25.99 -18.06
CA ASP A 241 1.99 26.25 -18.96
C ASP A 241 2.60 24.96 -19.57
N ARG A 242 2.43 23.80 -18.94
CA ARG A 242 2.92 22.51 -19.44
C ARG A 242 1.95 21.75 -20.35
N GLU A 243 0.64 21.99 -20.25
CA GLU A 243 -0.34 21.39 -21.18
C GLU A 243 0.02 21.73 -22.64
N ARG A 244 0.58 22.92 -22.89
CA ARG A 244 0.94 23.38 -24.24
C ARG A 244 2.21 22.75 -24.81
N ASN A 245 3.21 22.40 -24.00
CA ASN A 245 4.46 21.78 -24.49
C ASN A 245 4.36 20.25 -24.63
N VAL A 246 3.37 19.63 -24.00
CA VAL A 246 3.18 18.17 -24.00
C VAL A 246 2.25 17.73 -25.14
N THR A 247 1.40 18.61 -25.66
CA THR A 247 0.52 18.36 -26.81
C THR A 247 1.07 18.90 -28.14
N SER A 248 2.31 19.42 -28.15
CA SER A 248 2.99 19.93 -29.36
C SER A 248 3.99 18.92 -29.92
#